data_AF-A0A2N0YX38-F1
#
_entry.id   AF-A0A2N0YX38-F1
#
_cell.length_a   1.000
_cell.length_b   1.000
_cell.length_c   1.000
_cell.angle_alpha   90.00
_cell.angle_beta   90.00
_cell.angle_gamma   90.00
#
_symmetry.space_group_name_H-M   'P 1'
#
loop_
_entity.id
_entity.type
_entity.pdbx_description
1 polymer ?
#
loop_
_entity_poly.entity_id
_entity_poly.type
_entity_poly.pdbx_seq_one_letter_code
_entity_poly.pdbx_strand_id
1 'polypeptide(L)'
;MISIDKFLQVVQKAEELGCKVVYNSMKKISFNANMFITIPYEISLENTYALAHEIGHVLDFIQGDLDYDKWLNDWSYRVHAEMSAWVHAYKLLTELDVPLDGWKSHVDSKLSNYFKLPDVI
;
A
#
# COMPACT_ATOMS: atom_id res chain seq x y z
N MET A 1 -3.93 6.36 17.48
CA MET A 1 -2.58 5.77 17.62
C MET A 1 -2.73 4.28 17.42
N ILE A 2 -1.88 3.63 16.62
CA ILE A 2 -1.97 2.19 16.38
C ILE A 2 -1.13 1.42 17.42
N SER A 3 -1.61 0.24 17.85
CA SER A 3 -0.81 -0.66 18.69
C SER A 3 0.16 -1.49 17.85
N ILE A 4 1.22 -1.97 18.48
CA ILE A 4 2.18 -2.89 17.85
C ILE A 4 1.47 -4.15 17.37
N ASP A 5 0.59 -4.73 18.19
CA ASP A 5 -0.14 -5.95 17.85
C ASP A 5 -0.99 -5.77 16.59
N LYS A 6 -1.66 -4.62 16.43
CA LYS A 6 -2.44 -4.34 15.23
C LYS A 6 -1.57 -4.14 14.00
N PHE A 7 -0.45 -3.44 14.15
CA PHE A 7 0.52 -3.31 13.06
C PHE A 7 1.05 -4.69 12.62
N LEU A 8 1.39 -5.58 13.56
CA LEU A 8 1.85 -6.93 13.27
C LEU A 8 0.77 -7.79 12.61
N GLN A 9 -0.52 -7.61 12.93
CA GLN A 9 -1.61 -8.28 12.21
C GLN A 9 -1.66 -7.89 10.73
N VAL A 10 -1.41 -6.62 10.40
CA VAL A 10 -1.32 -6.17 9.00
C VAL A 10 -0.10 -6.80 8.31
N VAL A 11 1.06 -6.83 8.98
CA VAL A 11 2.27 -7.52 8.48
C VAL A 11 1.98 -8.99 8.20
N GLN A 12 1.34 -9.67 9.14
CA GLN A 12 0.98 -11.09 9.01
C GLN A 12 0.10 -11.34 7.77
N LYS A 13 -0.81 -10.42 7.42
CA LYS A 13 -1.61 -10.58 6.20
C LYS A 13 -0.79 -10.53 4.92
N ALA A 14 0.28 -9.73 4.85
CA ALA A 14 1.19 -9.80 3.72
C ALA A 14 1.86 -11.19 3.62
N GLU A 15 2.32 -11.71 4.75
CA GLU A 15 3.03 -13.00 4.81
C GLU A 15 2.12 -14.19 4.50
N GLU A 16 0.85 -14.16 4.94
CA GLU A 16 -0.16 -15.17 4.58
C GLU A 16 -0.45 -15.22 3.08
N LEU A 17 -0.30 -14.10 2.37
CA LEU A 17 -0.41 -14.01 0.91
C LEU A 17 0.88 -14.46 0.18
N GLY A 18 1.87 -14.95 0.92
CA GLY A 18 3.17 -15.36 0.38
C GLY A 18 4.11 -14.19 0.08
N CYS A 19 3.80 -12.97 0.52
CA CYS A 19 4.64 -11.80 0.36
C CYS A 19 5.54 -11.61 1.58
N LYS A 20 6.86 -11.61 1.37
CA LYS A 20 7.82 -11.45 2.45
C LYS A 20 7.98 -9.98 2.83
N VAL A 21 7.79 -9.68 4.12
CA VAL A 21 8.02 -8.34 4.66
C VAL A 21 9.48 -8.18 5.09
N VAL A 22 10.13 -7.11 4.62
CA VAL A 22 11.55 -6.81 4.90
C VAL A 22 11.66 -5.45 5.57
N TYR A 23 12.19 -5.44 6.78
CA TYR A 23 12.41 -4.19 7.51
C TYR A 23 13.70 -3.50 7.04
N ASN A 24 13.60 -2.21 6.73
CA ASN A 24 14.72 -1.37 6.32
C ASN A 24 14.47 0.09 6.71
N SER A 25 15.29 0.62 7.63
CA SER A 25 15.16 1.99 8.16
C SER A 25 15.29 3.10 7.11
N MET A 26 15.97 2.85 5.99
CA MET A 26 16.30 3.86 4.99
C MET A 26 15.34 3.86 3.80
N LYS A 27 14.42 2.91 3.72
CA LYS A 27 13.52 2.75 2.57
C LYS A 27 12.10 3.15 2.91
N LYS A 28 11.43 3.73 1.91
CA LYS A 28 9.99 3.93 1.92
C LYS A 28 9.28 2.59 1.74
N ILE A 29 8.04 2.56 2.22
CA ILE A 29 7.17 1.40 2.05
C ILE A 29 6.94 1.15 0.55
N SER A 30 7.21 -0.08 0.08
CA SER A 30 7.09 -0.42 -1.34
C SER A 30 6.99 -1.94 -1.58
N PHE A 31 6.11 -2.33 -2.48
CA PHE A 31 5.99 -3.66 -3.07
C PHE A 31 6.87 -3.82 -4.32
N ASN A 32 7.29 -5.06 -4.62
CA ASN A 32 7.84 -5.43 -5.91
C ASN A 32 7.42 -6.84 -6.35
N ALA A 33 7.51 -7.11 -7.66
CA ALA A 33 7.08 -8.35 -8.29
C ALA A 33 7.78 -9.63 -7.81
N ASN A 34 8.88 -9.53 -7.04
CA ASN A 34 9.50 -10.70 -6.40
C ASN A 34 8.79 -11.10 -5.09
N MET A 35 7.59 -10.57 -4.82
CA MET A 35 6.79 -10.82 -3.62
C MET A 35 7.48 -10.35 -2.33
N PHE A 36 7.99 -9.12 -2.36
CA PHE A 36 8.53 -8.45 -1.17
C PHE A 36 7.85 -7.11 -0.94
N ILE A 37 7.52 -6.82 0.33
CA ILE A 37 7.22 -5.47 0.80
C ILE A 37 8.35 -5.02 1.71
N THR A 38 8.96 -3.88 1.38
CA THR A 38 9.92 -3.23 2.28
C THR A 38 9.18 -2.28 3.20
N ILE A 39 9.49 -2.23 4.50
CA ILE A 39 8.91 -1.29 5.46
C ILE A 39 9.96 -0.67 6.39
N PRO A 40 9.77 0.57 6.88
CA PRO A 40 10.62 1.15 7.92
C PRO A 40 10.32 0.52 9.29
N TYR A 41 11.19 0.76 10.28
CA TYR A 41 10.96 0.32 11.67
C TYR A 41 9.94 1.18 12.43
N GLU A 42 9.55 2.31 11.87
CA GLU A 42 8.62 3.23 12.51
C GLU A 42 7.18 2.70 12.41
N ILE A 43 6.60 2.44 13.58
CA ILE A 43 5.19 2.04 13.69
C ILE A 43 4.35 3.30 13.83
N SER A 44 3.64 3.64 12.76
CA SER A 44 2.71 4.76 12.72
C SER A 44 1.45 4.37 11.97
N LEU A 45 0.38 5.14 12.18
CA LEU A 45 -0.87 4.90 11.47
C LEU A 45 -0.69 5.11 9.95
N GLU A 46 0.10 6.11 9.55
CA GLU A 46 0.43 6.37 8.16
C GLU A 46 1.24 5.24 7.52
N ASN A 47 2.23 4.69 8.24
CA ASN A 47 2.98 3.54 7.75
C ASN A 47 2.12 2.28 7.69
N THR A 48 1.12 2.16 8.56
CA THR A 48 0.14 1.06 8.50
C THR A 48 -0.74 1.18 7.26
N TYR A 49 -1.22 2.40 6.94
CA TYR A 49 -1.99 2.64 5.73
C TYR A 49 -1.19 2.35 4.47
N ALA A 50 0.06 2.81 4.43
CA ALA A 50 0.96 2.53 3.32
C ALA A 50 1.26 1.03 3.18
N LEU A 51 1.47 0.30 4.28
CA LEU A 51 1.63 -1.15 4.23
C LEU A 51 0.37 -1.84 3.69
N ALA A 52 -0.82 -1.45 4.17
CA ALA A 52 -2.07 -1.99 3.66
C ALA A 52 -2.27 -1.71 2.16
N HIS A 53 -1.83 -0.56 1.66
CA HIS A 53 -1.81 -0.24 0.23
C HIS A 53 -0.91 -1.21 -0.56
N GLU A 54 0.31 -1.45 -0.09
CA GLU A 54 1.19 -2.43 -0.75
C GLU A 54 0.63 -3.86 -0.70
N ILE A 55 -0.10 -4.23 0.35
CA ILE A 55 -0.85 -5.50 0.39
C ILE A 55 -1.98 -5.52 -0.65
N GLY A 56 -2.61 -4.39 -0.93
CA GLY A 56 -3.55 -4.24 -2.05
C GLY A 56 -2.90 -4.60 -3.39
N HIS A 57 -1.69 -4.08 -3.65
CA HIS A 57 -0.92 -4.45 -4.85
C HIS A 57 -0.55 -5.94 -4.88
N VAL A 58 -0.23 -6.55 -3.74
CA VAL A 58 -0.01 -8.00 -3.65
C VAL A 58 -1.27 -8.77 -4.05
N LEU A 59 -2.45 -8.37 -3.55
CA LEU A 59 -3.73 -9.03 -3.87
C LEU A 59 -4.04 -8.97 -5.37
N ASP A 60 -3.92 -7.80 -5.97
CA ASP A 60 -4.16 -7.63 -7.42
C ASP A 60 -3.13 -8.44 -8.22
N PHE A 61 -1.87 -8.50 -7.77
CA PHE A 61 -0.81 -9.27 -8.43
C PHE A 61 -1.07 -10.79 -8.39
N ILE A 62 -1.45 -11.35 -7.25
CA ILE A 62 -1.72 -12.80 -7.14
C ILE A 62 -3.00 -13.21 -7.88
N GLN A 63 -3.97 -12.30 -8.04
CA GLN A 63 -5.22 -12.55 -8.76
C GLN A 63 -5.06 -12.39 -10.29
N GLY A 64 -3.94 -11.82 -10.74
CA GLY A 64 -3.67 -11.54 -12.15
C GLY A 64 -4.32 -10.24 -12.65
N ASP A 65 -4.82 -9.40 -11.73
CA ASP A 65 -5.43 -8.10 -12.02
C ASP A 65 -4.39 -6.97 -12.13
N LEU A 66 -3.18 -7.18 -11.58
CA LEU A 66 -2.02 -6.30 -11.73
C LEU A 66 -1.02 -6.81 -12.78
N ASP A 67 -1.01 -6.17 -13.94
CA ASP A 67 0.06 -6.26 -14.93
C ASP A 67 1.21 -5.33 -14.51
N TYR A 68 2.27 -5.92 -13.93
CA TYR A 68 3.37 -5.18 -13.34
C TYR A 68 4.12 -4.30 -14.35
N ASP A 69 4.24 -4.74 -15.61
CA ASP A 69 4.95 -3.97 -16.64
C ASP A 69 4.14 -2.72 -17.04
N LYS A 70 2.82 -2.88 -17.21
CA LYS A 70 1.93 -1.73 -17.45
C LYS A 70 1.87 -0.79 -16.25
N TRP A 71 1.87 -1.31 -15.03
CA TRP A 71 1.90 -0.47 -13.83
C TRP A 71 3.11 0.46 -13.78
N LEU A 72 4.27 0.00 -14.29
CA LEU A 72 5.49 0.79 -14.35
C LEU A 72 5.53 1.78 -15.54
N ASN A 73 4.88 1.46 -16.66
CA ASN A 73 5.10 2.17 -17.91
C ASN A 73 3.88 2.91 -18.47
N ASP A 74 2.67 2.63 -17.99
CA ASP A 74 1.42 3.28 -18.42
C ASP A 74 0.80 4.08 -17.28
N TRP A 75 0.72 5.40 -17.45
CA TRP A 75 0.18 6.32 -16.45
C TRP A 75 -1.29 6.06 -16.13
N SER A 76 -2.11 5.80 -17.15
CA SER A 76 -3.55 5.60 -16.98
C SER A 76 -3.83 4.29 -16.25
N TYR A 77 -3.09 3.24 -16.62
CA TYR A 77 -3.13 1.95 -15.94
C TYR A 77 -2.65 2.08 -14.50
N ARG A 78 -1.58 2.86 -14.27
CA ARG A 78 -1.06 3.10 -12.92
C ARG A 78 -2.10 3.70 -11.99
N VAL A 79 -2.78 4.76 -12.41
CA VAL A 79 -3.81 5.37 -11.56
C VAL A 79 -4.90 4.37 -11.18
N HIS A 80 -5.32 3.52 -12.12
CA HIS A 80 -6.29 2.47 -11.84
C HIS A 80 -5.79 1.44 -10.81
N ALA A 81 -4.57 0.92 -11.00
CA ALA A 81 -3.93 -0.01 -10.07
C ALA A 81 -3.79 0.58 -8.66
N GLU A 82 -3.36 1.84 -8.54
CA GLU A 82 -3.25 2.53 -7.25
C GLU A 82 -4.62 2.65 -6.57
N MET A 83 -5.67 3.03 -7.31
CA MET A 83 -7.02 3.13 -6.75
C MET A 83 -7.56 1.78 -6.29
N SER A 84 -7.32 0.70 -7.05
CA SER A 84 -7.67 -0.67 -6.67
C SER A 84 -6.99 -1.06 -5.35
N ALA A 85 -5.68 -0.87 -5.26
CA ALA A 85 -4.89 -1.18 -4.08
C ALA A 85 -5.39 -0.42 -2.83
N TRP A 86 -5.78 0.86 -2.96
CA TRP A 86 -6.40 1.61 -1.85
C TRP A 86 -7.76 1.07 -1.42
N VAL A 87 -8.58 0.56 -2.34
CA VAL A 87 -9.85 -0.10 -2.00
C VAL A 87 -9.60 -1.41 -1.23
N HIS A 88 -8.62 -2.21 -1.66
CA HIS A 88 -8.21 -3.42 -0.94
C HIS A 88 -7.69 -3.08 0.46
N ALA A 89 -6.84 -2.07 0.57
CA ALA A 89 -6.31 -1.61 1.83
C ALA A 89 -7.41 -1.16 2.80
N TYR A 90 -8.43 -0.41 2.33
CA TYR A 90 -9.56 -0.02 3.17
C TYR A 90 -10.32 -1.22 3.74
N LYS A 91 -10.60 -2.23 2.89
CA LYS A 91 -11.29 -3.46 3.31
C LYS A 91 -10.46 -4.20 4.37
N LEU A 92 -9.16 -4.37 4.12
CA LEU A 92 -8.23 -5.04 5.04
C LEU A 92 -8.17 -4.34 6.40
N LEU A 93 -8.00 -3.03 6.41
CA LEU A 93 -7.89 -2.26 7.65
C LEU A 93 -9.20 -2.29 8.45
N THR A 94 -10.35 -2.28 7.75
CA THR A 94 -11.67 -2.41 8.38
C THR A 94 -11.85 -3.80 8.99
N GLU A 95 -11.48 -4.86 8.27
CA GLU A 95 -11.52 -6.24 8.76
C GLU A 95 -10.66 -6.43 10.02
N LEU A 96 -9.47 -5.82 10.02
CA LEU A 96 -8.53 -5.88 11.13
C LEU A 96 -8.80 -4.84 12.22
N ASP A 97 -9.91 -4.10 12.18
CA ASP A 97 -10.27 -3.08 13.17
C ASP A 97 -9.11 -2.10 13.46
N VAL A 98 -8.44 -1.64 12.40
CA VAL A 98 -7.40 -0.60 12.47
C VAL A 98 -8.10 0.76 12.43
N PRO A 99 -7.71 1.73 13.28
CA PRO A 99 -8.30 3.08 13.27
C PRO A 99 -8.18 3.75 11.89
N LEU A 100 -9.23 4.46 11.45
CA LEU A 100 -9.30 5.09 10.13
C LEU A 100 -9.44 6.63 10.19
N ASP A 101 -9.21 7.25 11.35
CA ASP A 101 -9.44 8.68 11.59
C ASP A 101 -8.69 9.60 10.60
N GLY A 102 -7.51 9.17 10.14
CA GLY A 102 -6.68 9.87 9.17
C GLY A 102 -6.70 9.30 7.75
N TRP A 103 -7.49 8.25 7.50
CA TRP A 103 -7.44 7.46 6.25
C TRP A 103 -7.71 8.30 5.02
N LYS A 104 -8.86 8.99 4.99
CA LYS A 104 -9.30 9.77 3.83
C LYS A 104 -8.26 10.82 3.45
N SER A 105 -7.82 11.62 4.41
CA SER A 105 -6.80 12.65 4.19
C SER A 105 -5.49 12.06 3.69
N HIS A 106 -5.08 10.90 4.21
CA HIS A 106 -3.89 10.20 3.74
C HIS A 106 -4.04 9.76 2.28
N VAL A 107 -5.12 9.06 1.92
CA VAL A 107 -5.37 8.59 0.55
C VAL A 107 -5.49 9.76 -0.43
N ASP A 108 -6.23 10.80 -0.08
CA ASP A 108 -6.38 12.00 -0.91
C ASP A 108 -5.01 12.66 -1.17
N SER A 109 -4.12 12.71 -0.17
CA SER A 109 -2.76 13.23 -0.33
C SER A 109 -1.89 12.39 -1.26
N LYS A 110 -2.09 11.07 -1.31
CA LYS A 110 -1.34 10.16 -2.18
C LYS A 110 -1.86 10.23 -3.61
N LEU A 111 -3.18 10.09 -3.79
CA LEU A 111 -3.81 10.08 -5.10
C LEU A 111 -3.70 11.42 -5.82
N SER A 112 -3.81 12.54 -5.10
CA SER A 112 -3.69 13.88 -5.71
C SER A 112 -2.36 14.10 -6.43
N ASN A 113 -1.28 13.41 -6.06
CA ASN A 113 0.01 13.53 -6.73
C ASN A 113 -0.01 12.99 -8.17
N TYR A 114 -0.93 12.09 -8.51
CA TYR A 114 -1.14 11.61 -9.89
C TYR A 114 -1.94 12.58 -10.76
N PHE A 115 -2.50 13.64 -10.18
CA PHE A 115 -3.28 14.64 -10.91
C PHE A 115 -2.62 16.03 -10.88
N LYS A 116 -1.50 16.17 -10.15
CA LYS A 116 -0.62 17.33 -10.27
C LYS A 116 0.15 17.18 -11.57
N LEU A 117 -0.33 17.85 -12.62
CA LEU A 117 0.43 18.03 -13.84
C LEU A 117 1.75 18.76 -13.48
N PRO A 118 2.89 18.40 -14.10
CA PRO A 118 4.09 19.22 -13.96
C PRO A 118 3.72 20.66 -14.32
N ASP A 119 4.20 21.62 -13.54
CA ASP A 119 3.97 23.04 -13.79
C ASP A 119 4.18 23.30 -15.28
N VAL A 120 3.12 23.74 -15.96
CA VAL A 120 3.24 24.20 -17.34
C VAL A 120 4.00 25.52 -17.24
N ILE A 121 5.33 25.43 -17.38
CA ILE A 121 6.24 26.58 -17.50
C ILE A 121 5.98 27.25 -18.85
#